data_AF-A0A085ZQ62-F1
#
_entry.id   AF-A0A085ZQ62-F1
#
_cell.length_a   1.000
_cell.length_b   1.000
_cell.length_c   1.000
_cell.angle_alpha   90.00
_cell.angle_beta   90.00
_cell.angle_gamma   90.00
#
_symmetry.space_group_name_H-M   'P 1'
#
loop_
_entity.id
_entity.type
_entity.pdbx_description
1 polymer ?
#
loop_
_entity_poly.entity_id
_entity_poly.type
_entity_poly.pdbx_seq_one_letter_code
_entity_poly.pdbx_strand_id
1 'polypeptide(L)'
;MRISRKYRRIGNYLTGLFFVTICFFGSFLAFKNAELKLKELNSYTGKIIEKGITDSYSSISGKGNLKFKVFYLKLEGLNQILASYNPKKSYGNLDKNLKIGDTVKVYFKMSSTTTKPNLATFQIEKKNIIILNTNDYQFREKIVGYMAILGGFVIIGIAVYQDKKYWKKIRK
;
A
#
# COMPACT_ATOMS: atom_id res chain seq x y z
N MET A 1 1.83 27.16 35.02
CA MET A 1 0.39 27.46 34.90
C MET A 1 -0.43 26.17 34.91
N ARG A 2 -1.41 26.02 35.81
CA ARG A 2 -2.37 24.90 35.79
C ARG A 2 -3.48 25.23 34.77
N ILE A 3 -3.47 24.54 33.63
CA ILE A 3 -4.52 24.68 32.62
C ILE A 3 -5.87 24.31 33.25
N SER A 4 -6.89 25.15 33.02
CA SER A 4 -8.22 24.87 33.55
C SER A 4 -8.76 23.56 32.96
N ARG A 5 -9.42 22.82 33.83
CA ARG A 5 -10.03 21.52 33.57
C ARG A 5 -10.98 21.49 32.36
N LYS A 6 -11.70 22.60 32.10
CA LYS A 6 -12.58 22.75 30.92
C LYS A 6 -11.76 22.83 29.63
N TYR A 7 -10.68 23.61 29.62
CA TYR A 7 -9.81 23.73 28.44
C TYR A 7 -9.08 22.44 28.11
N ARG A 8 -8.70 21.64 29.13
CA ARG A 8 -8.12 20.30 28.91
C ARG A 8 -9.09 19.36 28.20
N ARG A 9 -10.39 19.42 28.53
CA ARG A 9 -11.44 18.62 27.89
C ARG A 9 -11.64 19.02 26.42
N ILE A 10 -11.77 20.31 26.16
CA ILE A 10 -11.90 20.86 24.80
C ILE A 10 -10.67 20.48 23.97
N GLY A 11 -9.47 20.61 24.54
CA GLY A 11 -8.22 20.19 23.90
C GLY A 11 -8.24 18.71 23.50
N ASN A 12 -8.64 17.81 24.40
CA ASN A 12 -8.72 16.37 24.09
C ASN A 12 -9.67 16.07 22.92
N TYR A 13 -10.85 16.71 22.88
CA TYR A 13 -11.81 16.51 21.79
C TYR A 13 -11.30 17.10 20.47
N LEU A 14 -10.69 18.28 20.48
CA LEU A 14 -10.10 18.89 19.29
C LEU A 14 -8.95 18.05 18.74
N THR A 15 -8.06 17.56 19.61
CA THR A 15 -6.97 16.67 19.22
C THR A 15 -7.51 15.35 18.68
N GLY A 16 -8.52 14.75 19.33
CA GLY A 16 -9.18 13.55 18.84
C GLY A 16 -9.80 13.75 17.46
N LEU A 17 -10.57 14.83 17.28
CA LEU A 17 -11.21 15.17 16.00
C LEU A 17 -10.19 15.38 14.89
N PHE A 18 -9.07 16.05 15.19
CA PHE A 18 -7.98 16.24 14.24
C PHE A 18 -7.41 14.91 13.74
N PHE A 19 -7.07 13.99 14.65
CA PHE A 19 -6.53 12.68 14.26
C PHE A 19 -7.56 11.79 13.57
N VAL A 20 -8.83 11.83 13.98
CA VAL A 20 -9.92 11.11 13.29
C VAL A 20 -10.07 11.60 11.85
N THR A 21 -10.02 12.92 11.64
CA THR A 21 -10.08 13.51 10.30
C THR A 21 -8.91 13.01 9.45
N ILE A 22 -7.69 12.94 10.00
CA ILE A 22 -6.53 12.39 9.29
C ILE A 22 -6.75 10.91 8.93
N CYS A 23 -7.26 10.11 9.86
CA CYS A 23 -7.55 8.69 9.60
C CYS A 23 -8.57 8.50 8.48
N PHE A 24 -9.70 9.21 8.52
CA PHE A 24 -10.73 9.09 7.49
C PHE A 24 -10.29 9.67 6.15
N PHE A 25 -9.53 10.77 6.16
CA PHE A 25 -8.96 11.31 4.92
C PHE A 25 -7.93 10.36 4.30
N GLY A 26 -7.07 9.74 5.11
CA GLY A 26 -6.16 8.69 4.66
C GLY A 26 -6.90 7.48 4.09
N SER A 27 -8.00 7.07 4.72
CA SER A 27 -8.86 6.02 4.18
C SER A 27 -9.47 6.39 2.83
N PHE A 28 -9.96 7.62 2.68
CA PHE A 28 -10.52 8.11 1.43
C PHE A 28 -9.50 8.05 0.29
N LEU A 29 -8.27 8.52 0.54
CA LEU A 29 -7.17 8.43 -0.43
C LEU A 29 -6.82 6.98 -0.78
N ALA A 30 -6.77 6.07 0.20
CA ALA A 30 -6.49 4.66 -0.05
C ALA A 30 -7.55 4.00 -0.95
N PHE A 31 -8.83 4.26 -0.71
CA PHE A 31 -9.90 3.74 -1.57
C PHE A 31 -9.87 4.34 -2.97
N LYS A 32 -9.61 5.65 -3.10
CA LYS A 32 -9.46 6.29 -4.40
C LYS A 32 -8.29 5.71 -5.20
N ASN A 33 -7.16 5.45 -4.56
CA ASN A 33 -6.01 4.81 -5.20
C ASN A 33 -6.28 3.34 -5.59
N ALA A 34 -7.16 2.65 -4.87
CA ALA A 34 -7.57 1.30 -5.19
C ALA A 34 -8.46 1.21 -6.46
N GLU A 35 -9.05 2.31 -6.95
CA GLU A 35 -9.90 2.33 -8.15
C GLU A 35 -9.11 2.41 -9.47
N LEU A 36 -7.85 1.96 -9.46
CA LEU A 36 -6.98 1.96 -10.64
C LEU A 36 -7.59 1.15 -11.80
N LYS A 37 -7.85 1.85 -12.92
CA LYS A 37 -8.32 1.24 -14.18
C LYS A 37 -7.14 0.86 -15.05
N LEU A 38 -7.13 -0.38 -15.56
CA LEU A 38 -6.08 -0.88 -16.46
C LEU A 38 -5.87 0.00 -17.71
N LYS A 39 -6.93 0.70 -18.17
CA LYS A 39 -6.87 1.59 -19.34
C LYS A 39 -5.98 2.83 -19.13
N GLU A 40 -5.73 3.21 -17.88
CA GLU A 40 -4.93 4.38 -17.52
C GLU A 40 -3.44 4.02 -17.32
N LEU A 41 -3.10 2.73 -17.45
CA LEU A 41 -1.75 2.21 -17.27
C LEU A 41 -1.03 2.06 -18.61
N ASN A 42 0.30 2.14 -18.58
CA ASN A 42 1.13 1.73 -19.72
C ASN A 42 1.02 0.21 -19.87
N SER A 43 0.96 -0.25 -21.12
CA SER A 43 1.04 -1.68 -21.43
C SER A 43 2.18 -1.96 -22.39
N TYR A 44 2.86 -3.08 -22.17
CA TYR A 44 3.93 -3.55 -23.05
C TYR A 44 3.82 -5.06 -23.23
N THR A 45 4.12 -5.53 -24.45
CA THR A 45 4.18 -6.97 -24.74
C THR A 45 5.59 -7.29 -25.17
N GLY A 46 6.21 -8.25 -24.51
CA GLY A 46 7.60 -8.62 -24.78
C GLY A 46 7.95 -9.99 -24.22
N LYS A 47 9.12 -10.48 -24.63
CA LYS A 47 9.67 -11.76 -24.20
C LYS A 47 10.39 -11.60 -22.87
N ILE A 48 10.18 -12.51 -21.92
CA ILE A 48 10.90 -12.51 -20.65
C ILE A 48 12.36 -12.89 -20.90
N ILE A 49 13.28 -11.97 -20.62
CA ILE A 49 14.73 -12.21 -20.71
C ILE A 49 15.33 -12.60 -19.37
N GLU A 50 14.75 -12.13 -18.28
CA GLU A 50 15.22 -12.40 -16.92
C GLU A 50 14.03 -12.36 -15.95
N LYS A 51 14.06 -13.21 -14.93
CA LYS A 51 13.10 -13.20 -13.82
C LYS A 51 13.78 -13.70 -12.56
N GLY A 52 13.23 -13.34 -11.41
CA GLY A 52 13.66 -13.92 -10.15
C GLY A 52 12.99 -13.29 -8.95
N ILE A 53 13.46 -13.68 -7.77
CA ILE A 53 13.08 -13.05 -6.50
C ILE A 53 14.32 -12.32 -6.00
N THR A 54 14.20 -11.01 -5.84
CA THR A 54 15.30 -10.18 -5.32
C THR A 54 14.83 -9.39 -4.11
N ASP A 55 15.80 -8.86 -3.39
CA ASP A 55 15.55 -7.96 -2.29
C ASP A 55 15.42 -6.53 -2.82
N SER A 56 14.35 -5.86 -2.43
CA SER A 56 14.14 -4.44 -2.67
C SER A 56 14.19 -3.70 -1.34
N TYR A 57 14.66 -2.46 -1.39
CA TYR A 57 14.79 -1.60 -0.22
C TYR A 57 13.84 -0.43 -0.33
N SER A 58 13.09 -0.18 0.75
CA SER A 58 12.34 1.05 0.95
C SER A 58 13.11 1.87 1.95
N SER A 59 13.43 3.10 1.57
CA SER A 59 13.87 4.12 2.51
C SER A 59 12.64 4.69 3.21
N ILE A 60 12.43 4.31 4.47
CA ILE A 60 11.50 5.05 5.33
C ILE A 60 12.27 6.26 5.86
N SER A 61 11.75 7.46 5.61
CA SER A 61 12.34 8.72 6.06
C SER A 61 12.72 8.64 7.55
N GLY A 62 14.03 8.61 7.82
CA GLY A 62 14.60 8.73 9.18
C GLY A 62 14.88 7.43 9.95
N LYS A 63 14.52 6.23 9.47
CA LYS A 63 14.79 4.97 10.21
C LYS A 63 14.99 3.75 9.30
N GLY A 64 16.21 3.60 8.79
CA GLY A 64 16.72 2.35 8.21
C GLY A 64 16.14 1.96 6.84
N ASN A 65 16.87 1.08 6.14
CA ASN A 65 16.41 0.47 4.90
C ASN A 65 15.59 -0.78 5.24
N LEU A 66 14.28 -0.72 5.00
CA LEU A 66 13.42 -1.87 5.17
C LEU A 66 13.57 -2.78 3.95
N LYS A 67 14.14 -3.97 4.20
CA LYS A 67 14.39 -4.99 3.20
C LYS A 67 13.15 -5.85 3.02
N PHE A 68 12.65 -5.95 1.79
CA PHE A 68 11.53 -6.84 1.44
C PHE A 68 11.80 -7.55 0.13
N LYS A 69 11.30 -8.78 0.01
CA LYS A 69 11.43 -9.57 -1.21
C LYS A 69 10.41 -9.10 -2.24
N VAL A 70 10.80 -9.13 -3.51
CA VAL A 70 9.95 -8.81 -4.65
C VAL A 70 10.22 -9.81 -5.77
N PHE A 71 9.18 -10.15 -6.53
CA PHE A 71 9.36 -10.89 -7.77
C PHE A 71 9.61 -9.88 -8.87
N TYR A 72 10.72 -10.02 -9.60
CA TYR A 72 11.08 -9.15 -10.70
C TYR A 72 11.07 -9.89 -12.03
N LEU A 73 10.87 -9.14 -13.09
CA LEU A 73 10.98 -9.59 -14.48
C LEU A 73 11.54 -8.47 -15.35
N LYS A 74 12.34 -8.85 -16.35
CA LYS A 74 12.81 -7.97 -17.42
C LYS A 74 12.26 -8.49 -18.74
N LEU A 75 11.80 -7.57 -19.57
CA LEU A 75 11.29 -7.88 -20.90
C LEU A 75 12.24 -7.35 -21.96
N GLU A 76 12.42 -8.12 -23.02
CA GLU A 76 13.12 -7.69 -24.22
C GLU A 76 12.48 -6.40 -24.76
N GLY A 77 13.30 -5.41 -25.08
CA GLY A 77 12.86 -4.11 -25.61
C GLY A 77 12.25 -3.14 -24.58
N LEU A 78 12.06 -3.55 -23.31
CA LEU A 78 11.62 -2.67 -22.23
C LEU A 78 12.81 -2.28 -21.34
N ASN A 79 13.21 -1.01 -21.39
CA ASN A 79 14.31 -0.49 -20.57
C ASN A 79 13.89 -0.21 -19.12
N GLN A 80 13.30 -1.21 -18.46
CA GLN A 80 12.86 -1.10 -17.07
C GLN A 80 12.73 -2.48 -16.42
N ILE A 81 13.17 -2.58 -15.16
CA ILE A 81 12.95 -3.79 -14.34
C ILE A 81 11.55 -3.70 -13.74
N LEU A 82 10.66 -4.61 -14.10
CA LEU A 82 9.32 -4.69 -13.55
C LEU A 82 9.32 -5.58 -12.31
N ALA A 83 8.55 -5.21 -11.29
CA ALA A 83 8.46 -5.98 -10.07
C ALA A 83 7.08 -5.93 -9.43
N SER A 84 6.76 -7.00 -8.71
CA SER A 84 5.54 -7.11 -7.91
C SER A 84 5.87 -7.51 -6.48
N TYR A 85 5.24 -6.81 -5.53
CA TYR A 85 5.35 -7.10 -4.12
C TYR A 85 4.16 -7.94 -3.62
N ASN A 86 4.47 -9.00 -2.86
CA ASN A 86 3.49 -9.81 -2.17
C ASN A 86 3.79 -9.82 -0.65
N PRO A 87 2.96 -9.21 0.22
CA PRO A 87 2.98 -9.32 1.66
C PRO A 87 3.01 -10.77 2.17
N LYS A 88 2.32 -11.71 1.49
CA LYS A 88 2.38 -13.13 1.85
C LYS A 88 3.71 -13.79 1.47
N LYS A 89 4.61 -13.07 0.78
CA LYS A 89 5.92 -13.52 0.27
C LYS A 89 5.86 -14.81 -0.57
N SER A 90 4.67 -15.18 -1.04
CA SER A 90 4.45 -16.35 -1.88
C SER A 90 4.52 -15.93 -3.33
N TYR A 91 5.61 -16.32 -3.99
CA TYR A 91 5.88 -16.03 -5.40
C TYR A 91 5.81 -17.28 -6.27
N GLY A 92 5.51 -18.45 -5.68
CA GLY A 92 5.52 -19.73 -6.40
C GLY A 92 4.57 -19.76 -7.60
N ASN A 93 3.44 -19.05 -7.55
CA ASN A 93 2.53 -18.98 -8.70
C ASN A 93 3.13 -18.19 -9.87
N LEU A 94 3.81 -17.08 -9.59
CA LEU A 94 4.51 -16.29 -10.61
C LEU A 94 5.70 -17.06 -11.16
N ASP A 95 6.49 -17.67 -10.28
CA ASP A 95 7.72 -18.37 -10.66
C ASP A 95 7.46 -19.63 -11.50
N LYS A 96 6.36 -20.36 -11.21
CA LYS A 96 5.96 -21.56 -11.97
C LYS A 96 5.37 -21.22 -13.34
N ASN A 97 4.57 -20.16 -13.43
CA ASN A 97 3.81 -19.84 -14.64
C ASN A 97 4.56 -18.96 -15.64
N LEU A 98 5.51 -18.15 -15.16
CA LEU A 98 6.34 -17.27 -15.96
C LEU A 98 7.74 -17.89 -16.10
N LYS A 99 8.15 -18.20 -17.32
CA LYS A 99 9.47 -18.75 -17.66
C LYS A 99 10.22 -17.78 -18.56
N ILE A 100 11.55 -17.83 -18.49
CA ILE A 100 12.40 -17.12 -19.44
C ILE A 100 12.05 -17.62 -20.84
N GLY A 101 11.87 -16.68 -21.77
CA GLY A 101 11.46 -16.94 -23.14
C GLY A 101 9.96 -16.88 -23.39
N ASP A 102 9.11 -16.80 -22.36
CA ASP A 102 7.67 -16.58 -22.56
C ASP A 102 7.40 -15.16 -23.05
N THR A 103 6.45 -15.01 -23.98
CA THR A 103 5.89 -13.71 -24.34
C THR A 103 4.76 -13.37 -23.37
N VAL A 104 4.87 -12.21 -22.73
CA VAL A 104 3.89 -11.72 -21.75
C VAL A 104 3.49 -10.28 -22.03
N LYS A 105 2.26 -9.95 -21.67
CA LYS A 105 1.75 -8.59 -21.66
C LYS A 105 1.70 -8.08 -20.22
N VAL A 106 2.27 -6.92 -19.98
CA VAL A 106 2.39 -6.33 -18.65
C VAL A 106 1.74 -4.96 -18.63
N TYR A 107 1.10 -4.65 -17.49
CA TYR A 107 0.47 -3.36 -17.23
C TYR A 107 1.15 -2.70 -16.04
N PHE A 108 1.71 -1.52 -16.25
CA PHE A 108 2.55 -0.84 -15.27
C PHE A 108 2.46 0.68 -15.38
N LYS A 109 2.96 1.40 -14.37
CA LYS A 109 3.27 2.83 -14.48
C LYS A 109 4.77 2.98 -14.73
N MET A 110 5.14 3.82 -15.70
CA MET A 110 6.54 4.11 -15.98
C MET A 110 7.24 4.65 -14.71
N SER A 111 8.47 4.21 -14.45
CA SER A 111 9.30 4.79 -13.40
C SER A 111 10.34 5.69 -14.03
N SER A 112 10.75 6.74 -13.32
CA SER A 112 11.90 7.56 -13.69
C SER A 112 13.23 6.80 -13.57
N THR A 113 13.27 5.68 -12.83
CA THR A 113 14.48 4.90 -12.61
C THR A 113 14.40 3.56 -13.34
N THR A 114 15.38 3.27 -14.17
CA THR A 114 15.46 2.02 -14.96
C THR A 114 16.21 0.90 -14.24
N THR A 115 17.13 1.27 -13.34
CA THR A 115 18.02 0.33 -12.62
C THR A 115 17.38 -0.31 -11.39
N LYS A 116 16.31 0.28 -10.87
CA LYS A 116 15.60 -0.21 -9.67
C LYS A 116 14.34 -0.99 -10.06
N PRO A 117 14.01 -2.07 -9.32
CA PRO A 117 12.76 -2.80 -9.55
C PRO A 117 11.54 -1.89 -9.38
N ASN A 118 10.72 -1.78 -10.43
CA ASN A 118 9.51 -0.99 -10.44
C ASN A 118 8.33 -1.75 -9.85
N LEU A 119 7.93 -1.39 -8.64
CA LEU A 119 6.82 -2.01 -7.92
C LEU A 119 5.44 -1.61 -8.46
N ALA A 120 5.38 -0.64 -9.36
CA ALA A 120 4.14 -0.22 -10.02
C ALA A 120 3.79 -1.14 -11.20
N THR A 121 3.92 -2.46 -11.02
CA THR A 121 3.45 -3.49 -11.96
C THR A 121 2.15 -4.06 -11.41
N PHE A 122 1.07 -3.89 -12.16
CA PHE A 122 -0.28 -4.15 -11.68
C PHE A 122 -0.87 -5.45 -12.22
N GLN A 123 -0.53 -5.82 -13.46
CA GLN A 123 -1.05 -7.02 -14.10
C GLN A 123 -0.04 -7.62 -15.07
N ILE A 124 0.00 -8.95 -15.13
CA ILE A 124 0.84 -9.73 -16.05
C ILE A 124 -0.07 -10.79 -16.68
N GLU A 125 -0.09 -10.83 -18.00
CA GLU A 125 -0.85 -11.77 -18.81
C GLU A 125 0.08 -12.62 -19.66
N LYS A 126 -0.21 -13.91 -19.76
CA LYS A 126 0.46 -14.85 -20.65
C LYS A 126 -0.59 -15.59 -21.46
N LYS A 127 -0.54 -15.50 -22.79
CA LYS A 127 -1.53 -16.13 -23.69
C LYS A 127 -2.99 -15.82 -23.28
N ASN A 128 -3.29 -14.56 -22.98
CA ASN A 128 -4.58 -14.08 -22.47
C ASN A 128 -5.03 -14.65 -21.10
N ILE A 129 -4.17 -15.36 -20.38
CA ILE A 129 -4.42 -15.79 -19.01
C ILE A 129 -3.75 -14.79 -18.06
N ILE A 130 -4.52 -14.24 -17.12
CA ILE A 130 -4.03 -13.33 -16.10
C ILE A 130 -3.24 -14.13 -15.05
N ILE A 131 -1.94 -13.89 -14.97
CA ILE A 131 -1.04 -14.55 -14.01
C ILE A 131 -0.88 -13.69 -12.74
N LEU A 132 -0.77 -12.37 -12.92
CA LEU A 132 -0.82 -11.39 -11.84
C LEU A 132 -2.06 -10.54 -12.04
N ASN A 133 -2.97 -10.51 -11.07
CA ASN A 133 -4.24 -9.81 -11.19
C ASN A 133 -4.17 -8.41 -10.54
N THR A 134 -4.73 -7.40 -11.20
CA THR A 134 -4.88 -6.05 -10.64
C THR A 134 -5.64 -6.05 -9.31
N ASN A 135 -6.59 -6.96 -9.14
CA ASN A 135 -7.37 -7.10 -7.91
C ASN A 135 -6.50 -7.35 -6.68
N ASP A 136 -5.36 -8.03 -6.82
CA ASP A 136 -4.44 -8.26 -5.70
C ASP A 136 -3.84 -6.95 -5.21
N TYR A 137 -3.53 -6.03 -6.13
CA TYR A 137 -3.08 -4.68 -5.78
C TYR A 137 -4.20 -3.86 -5.14
N GLN A 138 -5.39 -3.83 -5.76
CA GLN A 138 -6.53 -3.07 -5.23
C GLN A 138 -6.94 -3.54 -3.83
N PHE A 139 -6.91 -4.86 -3.58
CA PHE A 139 -7.22 -5.42 -2.26
C PHE A 139 -6.22 -4.96 -1.19
N ARG A 140 -4.92 -4.87 -1.53
CA ARG A 140 -3.90 -4.34 -0.60
C ARG A 140 -4.16 -2.89 -0.21
N GLU A 141 -4.45 -2.04 -1.18
CA GLU A 141 -4.78 -0.63 -0.92
C GLU A 141 -6.06 -0.49 -0.09
N LYS A 142 -7.08 -1.33 -0.37
CA LYS A 142 -8.32 -1.38 0.42
C LYS A 142 -8.06 -1.78 1.88
N ILE A 143 -7.15 -2.72 2.16
CA ILE A 143 -6.78 -3.09 3.55
C ILE A 143 -6.25 -1.87 4.31
N VAL A 144 -5.39 -1.05 3.68
CA VAL A 144 -4.89 0.19 4.30
C VAL A 144 -6.05 1.14 4.62
N GLY A 145 -7.01 1.27 3.70
CA GLY A 145 -8.24 2.03 3.92
C GLY A 145 -9.02 1.53 5.14
N TYR A 146 -9.31 0.23 5.21
CA TYR A 146 -10.03 -0.36 6.35
C TYR A 146 -9.28 -0.18 7.68
N MET A 147 -7.95 -0.33 7.69
CA MET A 147 -7.13 -0.10 8.89
C MET A 147 -7.22 1.35 9.38
N ALA A 148 -7.23 2.31 8.45
CA ALA A 148 -7.37 3.73 8.79
C ALA A 148 -8.76 4.05 9.37
N ILE A 149 -9.84 3.46 8.83
CA ILE A 149 -11.20 3.57 9.39
C ILE A 149 -11.25 3.04 10.82
N LEU A 150 -10.74 1.82 11.04
CA LEU A 150 -10.69 1.21 12.38
C LEU A 150 -9.89 2.07 13.36
N GLY A 151 -8.75 2.61 12.92
CA GLY A 151 -7.96 3.56 13.71
C GLY A 151 -8.76 4.80 14.13
N GLY A 152 -9.54 5.36 13.20
CA GLY A 152 -10.45 6.48 13.48
C GLY A 152 -11.45 6.16 14.60
N PHE A 153 -12.12 5.01 14.53
CA PHE A 153 -13.05 4.58 15.57
C PHE A 153 -12.37 4.33 16.93
N VAL A 154 -11.17 3.77 16.94
CA VAL A 154 -10.39 3.60 18.18
C VAL A 154 -10.09 4.94 18.83
N ILE A 155 -9.71 5.96 18.05
CA ILE A 155 -9.43 7.31 18.57
C ILE A 155 -10.69 7.94 19.16
N ILE A 156 -11.84 7.80 18.49
CA ILE A 156 -13.14 8.24 19.04
C ILE A 156 -13.41 7.55 20.39
N GLY A 157 -13.24 6.23 20.45
CA GLY A 157 -13.41 5.45 21.68
C GLY A 157 -12.49 5.91 22.82
N ILE A 158 -11.22 6.19 22.52
CA ILE A 158 -10.25 6.72 23.49
C ILE A 158 -10.68 8.10 23.99
N ALA A 159 -11.12 9.00 23.11
CA ALA A 159 -11.57 10.33 23.49
C ALA A 159 -12.76 10.26 24.46
N VAL A 160 -13.76 9.43 24.15
CA VAL A 160 -14.94 9.20 25.01
C VAL A 160 -14.55 8.54 26.34
N TYR A 161 -13.66 7.54 26.31
CA TYR A 161 -13.19 6.87 27.51
C TYR A 161 -12.43 7.81 28.45
N GLN A 162 -11.55 8.66 27.91
CA GLN A 162 -10.83 9.67 28.68
C GLN A 162 -11.79 10.67 29.33
N ASP A 163 -12.83 11.10 28.63
CA ASP A 163 -13.86 11.98 29.18
C ASP A 163 -14.64 11.30 30.31
N LYS A 164 -15.07 10.05 30.12
CA LYS A 164 -15.78 9.27 31.15
C LYS A 164 -14.92 9.04 32.40
N LYS A 165 -13.63 8.71 32.22
CA LYS A 165 -12.66 8.56 33.33
C LYS A 165 -12.47 9.87 34.09
N TYR A 166 -12.50 10.99 33.36
CA TYR A 166 -12.44 12.32 33.94
C TYR A 166 -13.67 12.63 34.82
N TRP A 167 -14.88 12.31 34.37
CA TRP A 167 -16.11 12.46 35.18
C TRP A 167 -16.12 11.61 36.45
N LYS A 168 -15.62 10.36 36.39
CA LYS A 168 -15.49 9.50 37.58
C LYS A 168 -14.56 10.08 38.64
N LYS A 169 -13.55 10.87 38.26
CA LYS A 169 -12.64 11.56 39.19
C LYS A 169 -13.22 12.83 39.80
N ILE A 170 -14.28 13.39 39.23
CA ILE A 170 -14.97 14.57 39.78
C ILE A 170 -16.04 14.15 40.80
N ARG A 171 -16.67 12.99 40.60
CA ARG A 171 -17.71 12.46 41.50
C ARG A 171 -17.16 11.76 42.76
N LYS A 172 -15.85 11.54 42.85
CA LYS A 172 -15.15 11.09 44.05
C LYS A 172 -14.52 12.30 44.71
#